data_AF-A0A7J6STV3-F1
#
_entry.id   AF-A0A7J6STV3-F1
#
_cell.length_a   1.000
_cell.length_b   1.000
_cell.length_c   1.000
_cell.angle_alpha   90.00
_cell.angle_beta   90.00
_cell.angle_gamma   90.00
#
_symmetry.space_group_name_H-M   'P 1'
#
loop_
_entity.id
_entity.type
_entity.pdbx_description
1 polymer ?
#
loop_
_entity_poly.entity_id
_entity_poly.type
_entity_poly.pdbx_seq_one_letter_code
_entity_poly.pdbx_strand_id
1 'polypeptide(L)'
;TAYDRLNSTQREAFDGIVQDYEQRGWWIPCTQEDLKASSDCVLDPAVVFMVPGGEKRRDRLVVDLRRANKRFERGSGAPTTVTLCIAVTRLYGSGVCWVFDAAKAFYKLRWVGLLAVLLPSGFRSMVRLAMLILCFADDVFCGGIQGVIAVCSLIWLLTVCGFCITRKKFQCMALPSCREKVGEALDEHGLPGDLFRWSDSVDLLGCSLRYEHTSAVPELVASCNRRSRLQVARGQAERLQGALRSRDGSGISKSFVFSLGGNLSYDCLGCHAVDRVIADALRSWFARIFASEGWSSSLDFSRLDEVDHATACALADWIVDLTAGAEDCHHATPVREDGDPIILEVA
;
A
#
# COMPACT_ATOMS: atom_id res chain seq x y z
N THR A 1 -3.51 30.67 -3.90
CA THR A 1 -3.76 29.27 -4.28
C THR A 1 -2.76 28.36 -3.58
N ALA A 2 -2.91 27.02 -3.64
CA ALA A 2 -1.93 26.10 -3.04
C ALA A 2 -0.53 26.25 -3.68
N TYR A 3 -0.48 26.56 -4.97
CA TYR A 3 0.73 26.85 -5.73
C TYR A 3 1.47 28.11 -5.21
N ASP A 4 0.74 29.18 -4.87
CA ASP A 4 1.35 30.43 -4.36
C ASP A 4 2.11 30.23 -3.04
N ARG A 5 1.80 29.16 -2.29
CA ARG A 5 2.46 28.81 -1.03
C ARG A 5 3.77 28.04 -1.23
N LEU A 6 4.08 27.62 -2.45
CA LEU A 6 5.33 26.94 -2.79
C LEU A 6 6.47 27.96 -2.91
N ASN A 7 7.68 27.57 -2.46
CA ASN A 7 8.90 28.35 -2.72
C ASN A 7 9.35 28.20 -4.20
N SER A 8 10.35 28.96 -4.63
CA SER A 8 10.81 28.98 -6.04
C SER A 8 11.20 27.59 -6.56
N THR A 9 12.05 26.87 -5.84
CA THR A 9 12.47 25.50 -6.21
C THR A 9 11.29 24.54 -6.30
N GLN A 10 10.33 24.67 -5.39
CA GLN A 10 9.13 23.85 -5.39
C GLN A 10 8.18 24.18 -6.55
N ARG A 11 8.12 25.44 -6.99
CA ARG A 11 7.36 25.85 -8.17
C ARG A 11 7.98 25.29 -9.44
N GLU A 12 9.30 25.38 -9.59
CA GLU A 12 10.02 24.78 -10.72
C GLU A 12 9.78 23.26 -10.80
N ALA A 13 9.86 22.56 -9.67
CA ALA A 13 9.54 21.13 -9.61
C ALA A 13 8.08 20.83 -9.97
N PHE A 14 7.14 21.63 -9.46
CA PHE A 14 5.71 21.53 -9.77
C PHE A 14 5.49 21.69 -11.28
N ASP A 15 6.02 22.75 -11.88
CA ASP A 15 5.85 23.08 -13.30
C ASP A 15 6.49 22.00 -14.19
N GLY A 16 7.66 21.48 -13.81
CA GLY A 16 8.30 20.38 -14.50
C GLY A 16 7.48 19.09 -14.51
N ILE A 17 6.77 18.78 -13.41
CA ILE A 17 5.87 17.61 -13.36
C ILE A 17 4.62 17.83 -14.21
N VAL A 18 4.02 19.03 -14.16
CA VAL A 18 2.86 19.38 -15.00
C VAL A 18 3.23 19.27 -16.48
N GLN A 19 4.37 19.82 -16.88
CA GLN A 19 4.85 19.75 -18.25
C GLN A 19 5.09 18.30 -18.71
N ASP A 20 5.67 17.43 -17.87
CA ASP A 20 5.81 16.00 -18.18
C ASP A 20 4.44 15.33 -18.37
N TYR A 21 3.43 15.70 -17.57
CA TYR A 21 2.07 15.14 -17.69
C TYR A 21 1.36 15.62 -18.97
N GLU A 22 1.54 16.88 -19.36
CA GLU A 22 1.02 17.43 -20.61
C GLU A 22 1.70 16.80 -21.83
N GLN A 23 3.03 16.68 -21.83
CA GLN A 23 3.77 16.03 -22.92
C GLN A 23 3.38 14.57 -23.12
N ARG A 24 2.99 13.88 -22.04
CA ARG A 24 2.48 12.50 -22.09
C ARG A 24 1.01 12.40 -22.49
N GLY A 25 0.32 13.53 -22.64
CA GLY A 25 -1.12 13.60 -22.90
C GLY A 25 -1.98 13.09 -21.75
N TRP A 26 -1.44 13.08 -20.52
CA TRP A 26 -2.22 12.72 -19.33
C TRP A 26 -3.07 13.88 -18.86
N TRP A 27 -2.51 15.09 -18.91
CA TRP A 27 -3.19 16.33 -18.57
C TRP A 27 -3.32 17.17 -19.84
N ILE A 28 -4.44 17.88 -19.95
CA ILE A 28 -4.72 18.76 -21.08
C ILE A 28 -5.02 20.15 -20.50
N PRO A 29 -4.36 21.22 -20.98
CA PRO A 29 -4.70 22.58 -20.60
C PRO A 29 -6.18 22.85 -20.86
N CYS A 30 -6.87 23.42 -19.88
CA CYS A 30 -8.29 23.73 -19.96
C CYS A 30 -8.47 25.24 -19.74
N THR A 31 -9.13 25.92 -20.68
CA THR A 31 -9.42 27.34 -20.56
C THR A 31 -10.63 27.58 -19.64
N GLN A 32 -10.82 28.83 -19.18
CA GLN A 32 -12.04 29.16 -18.44
C GLN A 32 -13.31 29.01 -19.28
N GLU A 33 -13.20 29.12 -20.60
CA GLU A 33 -14.32 28.94 -21.52
C GLU A 33 -14.68 27.46 -21.63
N ASP A 34 -13.69 26.56 -21.72
CA ASP A 34 -13.90 25.11 -21.68
C ASP A 34 -14.58 24.67 -20.37
N LEU A 35 -14.16 25.24 -19.24
CA LEU A 35 -14.78 24.98 -17.93
C LEU A 35 -16.24 25.43 -17.86
N LYS A 36 -16.58 26.54 -18.52
CA LYS A 36 -17.96 27.07 -18.58
C LYS A 36 -18.83 26.32 -19.58
N ALA A 37 -18.25 25.89 -20.70
CA ALA A 37 -18.93 25.16 -21.76
C ALA A 37 -19.21 23.70 -21.39
N SER A 38 -18.43 23.13 -20.47
CA SER A 38 -18.66 21.79 -19.95
C SER A 38 -19.82 21.79 -18.94
N SER A 39 -21.06 21.83 -19.45
CA SER A 39 -22.28 21.58 -18.66
C SER A 39 -22.28 20.18 -18.02
N ASP A 40 -21.47 19.28 -18.56
CA ASP A 40 -21.36 17.87 -18.16
C ASP A 40 -20.12 17.60 -17.28
N CYS A 41 -19.36 18.63 -16.88
CA CYS A 41 -18.24 18.45 -15.96
C CYS A 41 -18.78 18.04 -14.57
N VAL A 42 -18.85 16.73 -14.34
CA VAL A 42 -19.30 16.10 -13.08
C VAL A 42 -18.48 16.59 -11.87
N LEU A 43 -17.28 17.13 -12.11
CA LEU A 43 -16.31 17.50 -11.08
C LEU A 43 -16.01 18.99 -11.03
N ASP A 44 -16.10 19.57 -9.82
CA ASP A 44 -15.57 20.90 -9.53
C ASP A 44 -14.04 20.90 -9.71
N PRO A 45 -13.41 22.03 -10.08
CA PRO A 45 -11.95 22.16 -10.10
C PRO A 45 -11.33 21.71 -8.77
N ALA A 46 -10.41 20.76 -8.86
CA ALA A 46 -9.73 20.21 -7.70
C ALA A 46 -8.47 21.01 -7.36
N VAL A 47 -8.15 21.10 -6.08
CA VAL A 47 -6.90 21.71 -5.64
C VAL A 47 -5.76 20.72 -5.85
N VAL A 48 -4.74 21.11 -6.61
CA VAL A 48 -3.51 20.36 -6.75
C VAL A 48 -2.46 20.93 -5.80
N PHE A 49 -1.79 20.06 -5.05
CA PHE A 49 -0.69 20.45 -4.18
C PHE A 49 0.48 19.47 -4.32
N MET A 50 1.68 19.94 -4.00
CA MET A 50 2.89 19.13 -4.08
C MET A 50 3.18 18.44 -2.76
N VAL A 51 3.56 17.17 -2.84
CA VAL A 51 4.09 16.40 -1.71
C VAL A 51 5.57 16.14 -1.97
N PRO A 52 6.48 16.65 -1.13
CA PRO A 52 7.90 16.43 -1.32
C PRO A 52 8.23 14.94 -1.15
N GLY A 53 9.10 14.44 -2.01
CA GLY A 53 9.52 13.05 -2.02
C GLY A 53 10.57 12.70 -0.95
N GLY A 54 11.21 13.73 -0.37
CA GLY A 54 12.35 13.56 0.54
C GLY A 54 13.57 12.96 -0.16
N GLU A 55 14.51 12.40 0.59
CA GLU A 55 15.78 11.88 0.04
C GLU A 55 15.60 10.65 -0.87
N LYS A 56 14.51 9.89 -0.70
CA LYS A 56 14.34 8.57 -1.33
C LYS A 56 13.30 8.55 -2.45
N ARG A 57 12.50 9.60 -2.62
CA ARG A 57 11.44 9.65 -3.64
C ARG A 57 11.48 10.98 -4.37
N ARG A 58 10.94 10.98 -5.59
CA ARG A 58 10.72 12.23 -6.33
C ARG A 58 9.50 12.96 -5.75
N ASP A 59 9.52 14.28 -5.86
CA ASP A 59 8.35 15.10 -5.61
C ASP A 59 7.19 14.66 -6.49
N ARG A 60 5.97 14.76 -5.96
CA ARG A 60 4.77 14.33 -6.65
C ARG A 60 3.62 15.30 -6.45
N LEU A 61 2.77 15.40 -7.47
CA LEU A 61 1.52 16.14 -7.40
C LEU A 61 0.42 15.27 -6.82
N VAL A 62 -0.39 15.85 -5.94
CA VAL A 62 -1.58 15.21 -5.37
C VAL A 62 -2.78 16.10 -5.69
N VAL A 63 -3.80 15.50 -6.28
CA VAL A 63 -5.06 16.16 -6.60
C VAL A 63 -6.04 15.90 -5.47
N ASP A 64 -6.52 16.95 -4.81
CA ASP A 64 -7.52 16.85 -3.74
C ASP A 64 -8.92 16.62 -4.30
N LEU A 65 -9.25 15.35 -4.49
CA LEU A 65 -10.56 14.92 -4.96
C LEU A 65 -11.56 14.70 -3.81
N ARG A 66 -11.30 15.14 -2.57
CA ARG A 66 -12.24 14.87 -1.45
C ARG A 66 -13.63 15.44 -1.67
N ARG A 67 -13.74 16.62 -2.28
CA ARG A 67 -15.03 17.26 -2.61
C ARG A 67 -15.76 16.50 -3.72
N ALA A 68 -15.02 16.07 -4.74
CA ALA A 68 -15.53 15.22 -5.82
C ALA A 68 -16.01 13.86 -5.30
N ASN A 69 -15.20 13.18 -4.48
CA ASN A 69 -15.49 11.85 -3.94
C ASN A 69 -16.77 11.78 -3.09
N LYS A 70 -17.20 12.91 -2.49
CA LYS A 70 -18.48 12.97 -1.76
C LYS A 70 -19.71 12.89 -2.66
N ARG A 71 -19.56 13.19 -3.96
CA ARG A 71 -20.67 13.16 -4.94
C ARG A 71 -20.91 11.78 -5.54
N PHE A 72 -19.91 10.90 -5.49
CA PHE A 72 -20.05 9.54 -5.98
C PHE A 72 -20.54 8.61 -4.88
N GLU A 73 -21.32 7.62 -5.28
CA GLU A 73 -21.60 6.47 -4.41
C GLU A 73 -20.28 5.79 -4.05
N ARG A 74 -20.21 5.25 -2.82
CA ARG A 74 -19.05 4.45 -2.43
C ARG A 74 -18.99 3.23 -3.33
N GLY A 75 -17.91 3.09 -4.10
CA GLY A 75 -17.68 1.90 -4.90
C GLY A 75 -17.76 0.64 -4.04
N SER A 76 -18.40 -0.40 -4.56
CA SER A 76 -18.63 -1.68 -3.87
C SER A 76 -17.39 -2.58 -3.79
N GLY A 77 -16.18 -2.00 -3.85
CA GLY A 77 -14.94 -2.76 -3.77
C GLY A 77 -14.81 -3.38 -2.39
N ALA A 78 -14.93 -4.71 -2.29
CA ALA A 78 -14.52 -5.41 -1.09
C ALA A 78 -13.03 -5.10 -0.84
N PRO A 79 -12.63 -4.66 0.36
CA PRO A 79 -11.23 -4.43 0.65
C PRO A 79 -10.52 -5.78 0.60
N THR A 80 -9.82 -6.05 -0.48
CA THR A 80 -8.90 -7.17 -0.57
C THR A 80 -7.78 -6.91 0.46
N THR A 81 -7.54 -7.85 1.38
CA THR A 81 -6.55 -7.70 2.46
C THR A 81 -5.34 -8.59 2.19
N VAL A 82 -4.19 -8.28 2.82
CA VAL A 82 -3.04 -9.20 2.84
C VAL A 82 -3.45 -10.57 3.37
N THR A 83 -4.31 -10.60 4.39
CA THR A 83 -4.86 -11.84 4.94
C THR A 83 -5.54 -12.67 3.86
N LEU A 84 -6.25 -12.04 2.92
CA LEU A 84 -6.84 -12.75 1.78
C LEU A 84 -5.75 -13.28 0.83
N CYS A 85 -4.71 -12.49 0.49
CA CYS A 85 -3.58 -13.00 -0.31
C CYS A 85 -2.91 -14.21 0.34
N ILE A 86 -2.66 -14.12 1.65
CA ILE A 86 -2.06 -15.20 2.42
C ILE A 86 -3.00 -16.41 2.43
N ALA A 87 -4.28 -16.22 2.73
CA ALA A 87 -5.29 -17.30 2.70
C ALA A 87 -5.36 -18.00 1.35
N VAL A 88 -5.26 -17.23 0.26
CA VAL A 88 -5.28 -17.75 -1.11
C VAL A 88 -4.00 -18.52 -1.41
N THR A 89 -2.84 -17.98 -1.06
CA THR A 89 -1.57 -18.71 -1.17
C THR A 89 -1.60 -20.04 -0.42
N ARG A 90 -2.26 -20.05 0.76
CA ARG A 90 -2.47 -21.28 1.56
C ARG A 90 -3.40 -22.28 0.89
N LEU A 91 -4.51 -21.81 0.32
CA LEU A 91 -5.53 -22.66 -0.30
C LEU A 91 -5.02 -23.30 -1.59
N TYR A 92 -4.28 -22.56 -2.41
CA TYR A 92 -3.79 -23.02 -3.71
C TYR A 92 -2.38 -23.62 -3.67
N GLY A 93 -1.67 -23.53 -2.54
CA GLY A 93 -0.71 -24.54 -2.09
C GLY A 93 0.33 -25.00 -3.11
N SER A 94 0.96 -24.11 -3.87
CA SER A 94 1.92 -24.55 -4.89
C SER A 94 3.36 -24.13 -4.62
N GLY A 95 3.61 -23.48 -3.48
CA GLY A 95 4.94 -22.93 -3.19
C GLY A 95 5.45 -21.93 -4.22
N VAL A 96 4.56 -21.31 -5.01
CA VAL A 96 4.90 -20.26 -5.99
C VAL A 96 3.97 -19.08 -5.83
N CYS A 97 4.55 -17.89 -5.89
CA CYS A 97 3.90 -16.60 -5.77
C CYS A 97 4.49 -15.62 -6.79
N TRP A 98 3.63 -14.96 -7.56
CA TRP A 98 3.99 -13.84 -8.43
C TRP A 98 3.39 -12.55 -7.89
N VAL A 99 4.21 -11.51 -7.87
CA VAL A 99 3.79 -10.15 -7.54
C VAL A 99 4.31 -9.24 -8.64
N PHE A 100 3.43 -8.44 -9.24
CA PHE A 100 3.85 -7.42 -10.19
C PHE A 100 2.96 -6.19 -10.17
N ASP A 101 3.57 -5.07 -10.54
CA ASP A 101 2.93 -3.77 -10.59
C ASP A 101 2.67 -3.37 -12.05
N ALA A 102 1.41 -3.12 -12.36
CA ALA A 102 0.93 -2.48 -13.57
C ALA A 102 1.18 -0.97 -13.46
N ALA A 103 2.44 -0.58 -13.71
CA ALA A 103 2.88 0.80 -13.56
C ALA A 103 1.99 1.76 -14.37
N LYS A 104 1.52 2.82 -13.70
CA LYS A 104 0.70 3.88 -14.30
C LYS A 104 -0.64 3.36 -14.83
N ALA A 105 -1.16 2.25 -14.31
CA ALA A 105 -2.45 1.68 -14.72
C ALA A 105 -3.56 2.75 -14.75
N PHE A 106 -3.63 3.59 -13.72
CA PHE A 106 -4.60 4.68 -13.65
C PHE A 106 -4.50 5.73 -14.76
N TYR A 107 -3.31 5.98 -15.33
CA TYR A 107 -3.11 6.93 -16.42
C TYR A 107 -3.34 6.32 -17.81
N LYS A 108 -3.51 4.99 -17.89
CA LYS A 108 -3.79 4.27 -19.14
C LYS A 108 -5.27 3.95 -19.32
N LEU A 109 -6.05 4.02 -18.25
CA LEU A 109 -7.50 3.94 -18.31
C LEU A 109 -8.05 5.28 -18.84
N ARG A 110 -8.70 5.27 -20.01
CA ARG A 110 -9.50 6.42 -20.43
C ARG A 110 -10.71 6.53 -19.51
N TRP A 111 -11.06 7.76 -19.12
CA TRP A 111 -12.27 8.10 -18.36
C TRP A 111 -13.51 7.92 -19.26
N VAL A 112 -13.80 6.68 -19.61
CA VAL A 112 -15.01 6.23 -20.30
C VAL A 112 -15.49 5.06 -19.46
N GLY A 113 -16.70 5.17 -18.90
CA GLY A 113 -17.27 4.23 -17.92
C GLY A 113 -16.76 2.81 -18.08
N LEU A 114 -15.93 2.38 -17.13
CA LEU A 114 -15.22 1.12 -17.25
C LEU A 114 -16.19 -0.04 -16.98
N LEU A 115 -16.72 -0.60 -18.06
CA LEU A 115 -17.14 -1.99 -18.09
C LEU A 115 -15.85 -2.82 -18.01
N ALA A 116 -15.69 -3.64 -16.97
CA ALA A 116 -14.63 -4.63 -16.91
C ALA A 116 -14.63 -5.42 -18.22
N VAL A 117 -13.55 -5.30 -19.00
CA VAL A 117 -13.44 -6.00 -20.29
C VAL A 117 -13.50 -7.49 -19.98
N LEU A 118 -14.60 -8.10 -20.46
CA LEU A 118 -14.88 -9.51 -20.40
C LEU A 118 -13.67 -10.28 -20.92
N LEU A 119 -12.97 -10.97 -20.02
CA LEU A 119 -12.06 -12.04 -20.37
C LEU A 119 -12.78 -12.98 -21.35
N PRO A 120 -12.18 -13.32 -22.51
CA PRO A 120 -12.77 -14.26 -23.46
C PRO A 120 -13.21 -15.54 -22.75
N SER A 121 -14.32 -16.15 -23.19
CA SER A 121 -14.85 -17.38 -22.59
C SER A 121 -13.80 -18.50 -22.48
N GLY A 122 -12.84 -18.58 -23.40
CA GLY A 122 -11.69 -19.49 -23.33
C GLY A 122 -10.70 -19.18 -22.20
N PHE A 123 -10.45 -17.89 -21.93
CA PHE A 123 -9.60 -17.46 -20.81
C PHE A 123 -10.28 -17.71 -19.46
N ARG A 124 -11.62 -17.55 -19.39
CA ARG A 124 -12.39 -17.94 -18.20
C ARG A 124 -12.31 -19.43 -17.90
N SER A 125 -12.25 -20.29 -18.91
CA SER A 125 -12.09 -21.74 -18.72
C SER A 125 -10.68 -22.11 -18.24
N MET A 126 -9.63 -21.44 -18.76
CA MET A 126 -8.26 -21.61 -18.26
C MET A 126 -8.07 -21.07 -16.84
N VAL A 127 -8.62 -19.88 -16.53
CA VAL A 127 -8.55 -19.28 -15.18
C VAL A 127 -9.45 -19.99 -14.17
N ARG A 128 -10.52 -20.67 -14.63
CA ARG A 128 -11.37 -21.51 -13.79
C ARG A 128 -10.65 -22.76 -13.26
N LEU A 129 -9.61 -23.22 -13.93
CA LEU A 129 -8.73 -24.25 -13.38
C LEU A 129 -7.62 -23.58 -12.55
N ALA A 130 -7.84 -23.55 -11.24
CA ALA A 130 -6.80 -23.44 -10.22
C ALA A 130 -5.99 -22.13 -10.11
N MET A 131 -6.53 -20.98 -10.52
CA MET A 131 -5.86 -19.69 -10.30
C MET A 131 -6.74 -18.61 -9.73
N LEU A 132 -6.29 -18.06 -8.60
CA LEU A 132 -6.79 -16.79 -8.11
C LEU A 132 -5.82 -15.67 -8.49
N ILE A 133 -6.26 -14.80 -9.40
CA ILE A 133 -5.59 -13.54 -9.70
C ILE A 133 -6.26 -12.49 -8.83
N LEU A 134 -5.55 -11.99 -7.82
CA LEU A 134 -6.01 -10.87 -7.01
C LEU A 134 -5.40 -9.59 -7.56
N CYS A 135 -6.25 -8.73 -8.13
CA CYS A 135 -5.84 -7.40 -8.59
C CYS A 135 -6.14 -6.36 -7.51
N PHE A 136 -5.12 -5.61 -7.12
CA PHE A 136 -5.15 -4.53 -6.14
C PHE A 136 -4.75 -3.24 -6.82
N ALA A 137 -5.70 -2.55 -7.46
CA ALA A 137 -5.38 -1.34 -8.22
C ALA A 137 -4.29 -1.61 -9.28
N ASP A 138 -3.04 -1.28 -8.99
CA ASP A 138 -1.85 -1.52 -9.78
C ASP A 138 -1.07 -2.80 -9.41
N ASP A 139 -1.23 -3.39 -8.23
CA ASP A 139 -0.56 -4.63 -7.84
C ASP A 139 -1.38 -5.87 -8.27
N VAL A 140 -0.72 -6.88 -8.83
CA VAL A 140 -1.33 -8.17 -9.16
C VAL A 140 -0.61 -9.27 -8.40
N PHE A 141 -1.39 -10.12 -7.73
CA PHE A 141 -0.93 -11.28 -7.00
C PHE A 141 -1.50 -12.57 -7.61
N CYS A 142 -0.62 -13.53 -7.91
CA CYS A 142 -0.98 -14.85 -8.40
C CYS A 142 -0.24 -15.94 -7.60
N GLY A 143 -0.85 -17.12 -7.42
CA GLY A 143 -0.19 -18.32 -6.89
C GLY A 143 -0.59 -19.57 -7.69
N GLY A 144 0.19 -20.65 -7.62
CA GLY A 144 -0.04 -21.91 -8.37
C GLY A 144 1.02 -22.17 -9.44
N ILE A 145 1.64 -23.37 -9.59
CA ILE A 145 2.59 -23.62 -10.73
C ILE A 145 1.91 -23.40 -12.10
N GLN A 146 0.64 -23.76 -12.22
CA GLN A 146 -0.21 -23.46 -13.39
C GLN A 146 -0.38 -21.94 -13.64
N GLY A 147 -0.08 -21.14 -12.61
CA GLY A 147 0.09 -19.69 -12.58
C GLY A 147 1.00 -19.11 -13.64
N VAL A 148 2.06 -19.83 -14.02
CA VAL A 148 3.05 -19.37 -14.99
C VAL A 148 2.40 -18.94 -16.30
N ILE A 149 1.61 -19.83 -16.91
CA ILE A 149 1.03 -19.60 -18.25
C ILE A 149 0.01 -18.47 -18.21
N ALA A 150 -0.81 -18.41 -17.17
CA ALA A 150 -1.78 -17.33 -17.04
C ALA A 150 -1.13 -16.00 -16.66
N VAL A 151 -0.04 -15.99 -15.89
CA VAL A 151 0.75 -14.77 -15.64
C VAL A 151 1.35 -14.28 -16.95
N CYS A 152 1.95 -15.16 -17.76
CA CYS A 152 2.43 -14.82 -19.11
C CYS A 152 1.31 -14.28 -19.99
N SER A 153 0.15 -14.94 -19.98
CA SER A 153 -1.02 -14.54 -20.77
C SER A 153 -1.61 -13.21 -20.29
N LEU A 154 -1.60 -12.95 -18.97
CA LEU A 154 -2.04 -11.70 -18.37
C LEU A 154 -1.05 -10.57 -18.68
N ILE A 155 0.25 -10.82 -18.60
CA ILE A 155 1.30 -9.87 -19.00
C ILE A 155 1.10 -9.49 -20.48
N TRP A 156 0.89 -10.48 -21.34
CA TRP A 156 0.61 -10.26 -22.75
C TRP A 156 -0.66 -9.43 -22.96
N LEU A 157 -1.76 -9.82 -22.32
CA LEU A 157 -3.05 -9.11 -22.39
C LEU A 157 -2.92 -7.65 -21.93
N LEU A 158 -2.29 -7.42 -20.78
CA LEU A 158 -2.03 -6.08 -20.24
C LEU A 158 -1.18 -5.26 -21.22
N THR A 159 -0.15 -5.86 -21.82
CA THR A 159 0.70 -5.20 -22.81
C THR A 159 -0.08 -4.82 -24.06
N VAL A 160 -0.92 -5.72 -24.59
CA VAL A 160 -1.81 -5.46 -25.73
C VAL A 160 -2.83 -4.36 -25.40
N CYS A 161 -3.31 -4.30 -24.16
CA CYS A 161 -4.18 -3.24 -23.67
C CYS A 161 -3.44 -1.92 -23.35
N GLY A 162 -2.13 -1.82 -23.63
CA GLY A 162 -1.34 -0.60 -23.47
C GLY A 162 -0.87 -0.32 -22.03
N PHE A 163 -1.01 -1.28 -21.13
CA PHE A 163 -0.38 -1.25 -19.81
C PHE A 163 1.10 -1.62 -19.94
N CYS A 164 1.94 -0.98 -19.13
CA CYS A 164 3.37 -1.30 -19.08
C CYS A 164 3.67 -1.98 -17.74
N ILE A 165 4.15 -3.22 -17.79
CA ILE A 165 4.63 -3.92 -16.60
C ILE A 165 6.12 -3.62 -16.46
N THR A 166 6.51 -3.05 -15.33
CA THR A 166 7.93 -2.74 -15.12
C THR A 166 8.67 -3.99 -14.65
N ARG A 167 9.69 -4.43 -15.42
CA ARG A 167 10.52 -5.60 -15.06
C ARG A 167 11.14 -5.48 -13.66
N LYS A 168 11.37 -4.26 -13.16
CA LYS A 168 11.88 -3.99 -11.82
C LYS A 168 10.90 -4.38 -10.70
N LYS A 169 9.59 -4.29 -10.95
CA LYS A 169 8.55 -4.59 -9.98
C LYS A 169 7.93 -5.97 -10.19
N PHE A 170 8.27 -6.66 -11.28
CA PHE A 170 7.93 -8.06 -11.46
C PHE A 170 8.84 -8.92 -10.58
N GLN A 171 8.26 -9.51 -9.54
CA GLN A 171 8.96 -10.41 -8.62
C GLN A 171 8.26 -11.77 -8.60
N CYS A 172 9.07 -12.83 -8.69
CA CYS A 172 8.59 -14.20 -8.59
C CYS A 172 9.29 -14.89 -7.43
N MET A 173 8.54 -15.44 -6.50
CA MET A 173 9.05 -16.20 -5.37
C MET A 173 8.53 -17.62 -5.47
N ALA A 174 9.43 -18.60 -5.34
CA ALA A 174 9.07 -20.00 -5.35
C ALA A 174 10.01 -20.83 -4.49
N LEU A 175 9.49 -21.92 -3.93
CA LEU A 175 10.28 -23.03 -3.38
C LEU A 175 11.22 -23.57 -4.46
N PRO A 176 12.45 -24.02 -4.10
CA PRO A 176 13.40 -24.56 -5.08
C PRO A 176 12.81 -25.67 -5.97
N SER A 177 12.11 -26.63 -5.36
CA SER A 177 11.43 -27.73 -6.07
C SER A 177 10.35 -27.26 -7.06
N CYS A 178 9.79 -26.07 -6.83
CA CYS A 178 8.78 -25.48 -7.71
C CYS A 178 9.41 -24.66 -8.83
N ARG A 179 10.62 -24.10 -8.64
CA ARG A 179 11.35 -23.38 -9.69
C ARG A 179 11.68 -24.30 -10.87
N GLU A 180 12.07 -25.54 -10.58
CA GLU A 180 12.35 -26.58 -11.58
C GLU A 180 11.09 -26.89 -12.41
N LYS A 181 9.96 -27.18 -11.74
CA LYS A 181 8.66 -27.44 -12.39
C LYS A 181 8.17 -26.26 -13.24
N VAL A 182 8.42 -25.02 -12.80
CA VAL A 182 8.12 -23.83 -13.59
C VAL A 182 9.00 -23.77 -14.84
N GLY A 183 10.29 -24.12 -14.74
CA GLY A 183 11.19 -24.22 -15.88
C GLY A 183 10.69 -25.23 -16.91
N GLU A 184 10.33 -26.43 -16.47
CA GLU A 184 9.75 -27.48 -17.33
C GLU A 184 8.47 -26.99 -18.03
N ALA A 185 7.57 -26.32 -17.30
CA ALA A 185 6.33 -25.78 -17.88
C ALA A 185 6.59 -24.66 -18.90
N LEU A 186 7.60 -23.81 -18.68
CA LEU A 186 8.02 -22.79 -19.64
C LEU A 186 8.56 -23.44 -20.92
N ASP A 187 9.43 -24.45 -20.78
CA ASP A 187 10.03 -25.17 -21.90
C ASP A 187 8.97 -25.90 -22.73
N GLU A 188 8.01 -26.56 -22.08
CA GLU A 188 6.88 -27.23 -22.75
C GLU A 188 6.07 -26.26 -23.63
N HIS A 189 5.95 -25.00 -23.21
CA HIS A 189 5.20 -23.96 -23.93
C HIS A 189 6.08 -23.10 -24.85
N GLY A 190 7.36 -23.44 -25.01
CA GLY A 190 8.31 -22.68 -25.83
C GLY A 190 8.57 -21.26 -25.32
N LEU A 191 8.42 -21.03 -24.01
CA LEU A 191 8.68 -19.75 -23.36
C LEU A 191 10.13 -19.68 -22.86
N PRO A 192 10.75 -18.47 -22.79
CA PRO A 192 12.10 -18.35 -22.27
C PRO A 192 12.21 -18.79 -20.81
N GLY A 193 13.17 -19.66 -20.48
CA GLY A 193 13.40 -20.12 -19.10
C GLY A 193 13.84 -19.00 -18.13
N ASP A 194 14.34 -17.88 -18.66
CA ASP A 194 14.74 -16.70 -17.88
C ASP A 194 13.66 -15.60 -17.83
N LEU A 195 12.43 -15.92 -18.26
CA LEU A 195 11.32 -14.97 -18.30
C LEU A 195 11.04 -14.35 -16.94
N PHE A 196 11.21 -15.13 -15.86
CA PHE A 196 10.99 -14.68 -14.49
C PHE A 196 12.30 -14.49 -13.75
N ARG A 197 12.41 -13.34 -13.06
CA ARG A 197 13.47 -13.13 -12.09
C ARG A 197 13.02 -13.66 -10.74
N TRP A 198 13.67 -14.72 -10.29
CA TRP A 198 13.45 -15.29 -8.96
C TRP A 198 13.93 -14.33 -7.87
N SER A 199 13.13 -14.25 -6.81
CA SER A 199 13.42 -13.52 -5.59
C SER A 199 13.19 -14.44 -4.40
N ASP A 200 14.02 -14.29 -3.37
CA ASP A 200 13.88 -15.05 -2.12
C ASP A 200 12.80 -14.45 -1.22
N SER A 201 12.39 -13.21 -1.50
CA SER A 201 11.27 -12.55 -0.85
C SER A 201 10.50 -11.64 -1.81
N VAL A 202 9.23 -11.38 -1.50
CA VAL A 202 8.41 -10.39 -2.20
C VAL A 202 7.79 -9.42 -1.22
N ASP A 203 7.79 -8.13 -1.57
CA ASP A 203 7.08 -7.12 -0.80
C ASP A 203 5.66 -6.97 -1.35
N LEU A 204 4.67 -7.15 -0.47
CA LEU A 204 3.25 -7.06 -0.80
C LEU A 204 2.54 -6.25 0.27
N LEU A 205 1.91 -5.13 -0.10
CA LEU A 205 1.09 -4.31 0.81
C LEU A 205 1.77 -4.04 2.18
N GLY A 206 3.08 -3.75 2.13
CA GLY A 206 3.91 -3.39 3.29
C GLY A 206 4.30 -4.54 4.24
N CYS A 207 4.01 -5.79 3.88
CA CYS A 207 4.69 -6.97 4.44
C CYS A 207 5.68 -7.55 3.44
N SER A 208 6.70 -8.23 3.95
CA SER A 208 7.62 -9.03 3.15
C SER A 208 7.28 -10.51 3.33
N LEU A 209 7.10 -11.23 2.24
CA LEU A 209 6.81 -12.66 2.22
C LEU A 209 8.07 -13.42 1.79
N ARG A 210 8.36 -14.55 2.44
CA ARG A 210 9.43 -15.47 2.03
C ARG A 210 9.04 -16.91 2.33
N TYR A 211 9.63 -17.86 1.62
CA TYR A 211 9.54 -19.27 1.99
C TYR A 211 10.71 -19.67 2.89
N GLU A 212 10.43 -20.44 3.93
CA GLU A 212 11.44 -21.00 4.84
C GLU A 212 11.32 -22.53 4.93
N HIS A 213 12.47 -23.19 5.13
CA HIS A 213 12.59 -24.64 5.36
C HIS A 213 13.11 -24.90 6.77
N THR A 214 12.38 -24.43 7.77
CA THR A 214 12.69 -24.60 9.20
C THR A 214 12.17 -25.92 9.76
N SER A 215 11.18 -26.53 9.09
CA SER A 215 10.51 -27.75 9.51
C SER A 215 10.43 -28.79 8.38
N ALA A 216 9.84 -29.96 8.65
CA ALA A 216 9.59 -30.98 7.63
C ALA A 216 8.66 -30.49 6.51
N VAL A 217 7.82 -29.47 6.80
CA VAL A 217 6.92 -28.83 5.84
C VAL A 217 7.44 -27.41 5.57
N PRO A 218 7.60 -27.00 4.30
CA PRO A 218 7.98 -25.62 3.97
C PRO A 218 6.95 -24.64 4.51
N GLU A 219 7.40 -23.47 4.98
CA GLU A 219 6.53 -22.43 5.53
C GLU A 219 6.58 -21.15 4.68
N LEU A 220 5.43 -20.51 4.47
CA LEU A 220 5.33 -19.14 4.02
C LEU A 220 5.40 -18.22 5.24
N VAL A 221 6.45 -17.44 5.34
CA VAL A 221 6.69 -16.50 6.44
C VAL A 221 6.38 -15.08 5.97
N ALA A 222 5.43 -14.44 6.65
CA ALA A 222 5.09 -13.04 6.46
C ALA A 222 5.73 -12.17 7.56
N SER A 223 6.56 -11.21 7.17
CA SER A 223 7.11 -10.16 8.04
C SER A 223 6.29 -8.88 7.89
N CYS A 224 5.66 -8.41 8.98
CA CYS A 224 4.87 -7.17 8.96
C CYS A 224 5.71 -5.89 9.15
N ASN A 225 7.04 -6.02 9.11
CA ASN A 225 8.00 -4.92 9.31
C ASN A 225 7.73 -4.13 10.60
N ARG A 226 7.22 -4.78 11.66
CA ARG A 226 6.85 -4.11 12.92
C ARG A 226 8.03 -3.39 13.56
N ARG A 227 9.18 -4.05 13.67
CA ARG A 227 10.39 -3.50 14.29
C ARG A 227 10.80 -2.16 13.69
N SER A 228 10.94 -2.09 12.37
CA SER A 228 11.39 -0.86 11.69
C SER A 228 10.38 0.28 11.86
N ARG A 229 9.07 -0.02 11.84
CA ARG A 229 8.02 0.98 12.09
C ARG A 229 8.02 1.47 13.53
N LEU A 230 8.14 0.57 14.51
CA LEU A 230 8.18 0.93 15.92
C LEU A 230 9.46 1.67 16.31
N GLN A 231 10.58 1.44 15.62
CA GLN A 231 11.79 2.25 15.81
C GLN A 231 11.57 3.72 15.41
N VAL A 232 10.86 3.97 14.31
CA VAL A 232 10.51 5.35 13.90
C VAL A 232 9.51 5.94 14.90
N ALA A 233 8.50 5.17 15.32
CA ALA A 233 7.52 5.58 16.32
C ALA A 233 8.19 5.91 17.66
N ARG A 234 9.22 5.17 18.08
CA ARG A 234 9.96 5.39 19.32
C ARG A 234 10.56 6.78 19.38
N GLY A 235 11.31 7.18 18.36
CA GLY A 235 11.92 8.52 18.32
C GLY A 235 10.88 9.64 18.33
N GLN A 236 9.71 9.40 17.71
CA GLN A 236 8.58 10.34 17.77
C GLN A 236 7.93 10.37 19.17
N ALA A 237 7.79 9.22 19.82
CA ALA A 237 7.18 9.08 21.14
C ALA A 237 8.05 9.69 22.25
N GLU A 238 9.35 9.43 22.25
CA GLU A 238 10.31 10.03 23.19
C GLU A 238 10.31 11.57 23.08
N ARG A 239 10.23 12.09 21.84
CA ARG A 239 10.11 13.53 21.59
C ARG A 239 8.78 14.10 22.12
N LEU A 240 7.66 13.40 21.88
CA LEU A 240 6.35 13.79 22.39
C LEU A 240 6.34 13.79 23.93
N GLN A 241 6.88 12.74 24.55
CA GLN A 241 7.00 12.60 26.00
C GLN A 241 7.83 13.74 26.61
N GLY A 242 8.99 14.05 26.01
CA GLY A 242 9.82 15.17 26.44
C GLY A 242 9.08 16.51 26.39
N ALA A 243 8.39 16.78 25.27
CA ALA A 243 7.58 17.99 25.08
C ALA A 243 6.43 18.10 26.08
N LEU A 244 5.74 17.00 26.37
CA LEU A 244 4.67 16.96 27.37
C LEU A 244 5.21 17.23 28.78
N ARG A 245 6.33 16.60 29.16
CA ARG A 245 6.94 16.78 30.49
C ARG A 245 7.46 18.20 30.72
N SER A 246 8.04 18.83 29.69
CA SER A 246 8.47 20.23 29.76
C SER A 246 7.33 21.24 29.58
N ARG A 247 6.14 20.77 29.17
CA ARG A 247 5.01 21.59 28.70
C ARG A 247 5.37 22.52 27.53
N ASP A 248 6.42 22.18 26.78
CA ASP A 248 6.82 22.89 25.56
C ASP A 248 6.46 22.05 24.35
N GLY A 249 5.38 22.41 23.66
CA GLY A 249 4.97 21.75 22.42
C GLY A 249 5.71 22.24 21.17
N SER A 250 6.86 22.92 21.33
CA SER A 250 7.68 23.37 20.20
C SER A 250 8.03 22.22 19.25
N GLY A 251 7.58 22.36 18.00
CA GLY A 251 7.79 21.36 16.95
C GLY A 251 6.95 20.08 17.10
N ILE A 252 6.03 20.01 18.05
CA ILE A 252 4.96 19.01 18.08
C ILE A 252 3.72 19.61 17.42
N SER A 253 3.25 19.01 16.33
CA SER A 253 2.04 19.44 15.61
C SER A 253 1.01 18.30 15.55
N LYS A 254 -0.23 18.58 15.12
CA LYS A 254 -1.19 17.49 14.85
C LYS A 254 -0.67 16.53 13.78
N SER A 255 -0.02 17.04 12.73
CA SER A 255 0.59 16.19 11.70
C SER A 255 1.65 15.26 12.28
N PHE A 256 2.43 15.72 13.25
CA PHE A 256 3.41 14.89 13.96
C PHE A 256 2.73 13.77 14.76
N VAL A 257 1.73 14.10 15.57
CA VAL A 257 0.99 13.11 16.39
C VAL A 257 0.28 12.08 15.52
N PHE A 258 -0.33 12.52 14.42
CA PHE A 258 -0.98 11.61 13.48
C PHE A 258 0.01 10.75 12.69
N SER A 259 1.21 11.26 12.40
CA SER A 259 2.29 10.47 11.82
C SER A 259 2.76 9.37 12.78
N LEU A 260 2.95 9.71 14.07
CA LEU A 260 3.21 8.73 15.13
C LEU A 260 2.09 7.66 15.20
N GLY A 261 0.83 8.10 15.26
CA GLY A 261 -0.32 7.19 15.22
C GLY A 261 -0.36 6.33 13.96
N GLY A 262 0.08 6.84 12.81
CA GLY A 262 0.20 6.08 11.57
C GLY A 262 1.24 4.95 11.64
N ASN A 263 2.41 5.23 12.21
CA ASN A 263 3.47 4.23 12.39
C ASN A 263 3.05 3.10 13.34
N LEU A 264 2.29 3.44 14.39
CA LEU A 264 1.74 2.50 15.38
C LEU A 264 0.57 1.68 14.83
N SER A 265 -0.40 2.33 14.18
CA SER A 265 -1.65 1.68 13.73
C SER A 265 -1.52 0.83 12.48
N TYR A 266 -0.39 0.91 11.75
CA TYR A 266 -0.21 0.11 10.56
C TYR A 266 -0.14 -1.38 10.95
N ASP A 267 -1.08 -2.17 10.47
CA ASP A 267 -1.20 -3.58 10.82
C ASP A 267 -1.66 -4.35 9.59
N CYS A 268 -0.71 -4.62 8.69
CA CYS A 268 -1.01 -5.27 7.42
C CYS A 268 -1.50 -6.71 7.59
N LEU A 269 -1.20 -7.37 8.72
CA LEU A 269 -1.58 -8.76 8.98
C LEU A 269 -2.77 -8.90 9.94
N GLY A 270 -3.18 -7.81 10.61
CA GLY A 270 -4.29 -7.82 11.57
C GLY A 270 -3.93 -8.46 12.92
N CYS A 271 -2.65 -8.48 13.28
CA CYS A 271 -2.12 -9.17 14.47
C CYS A 271 -1.65 -8.21 15.57
N HIS A 272 -1.79 -6.90 15.40
CA HIS A 272 -1.28 -5.86 16.32
C HIS A 272 -2.40 -4.97 16.84
N ALA A 273 -3.46 -5.60 17.36
CA ALA A 273 -4.63 -4.88 17.87
C ALA A 273 -4.28 -3.87 18.99
N VAL A 274 -3.33 -4.20 19.86
CA VAL A 274 -2.88 -3.31 20.94
C VAL A 274 -2.23 -2.04 20.37
N ASP A 275 -1.28 -2.18 19.44
CA ASP A 275 -0.63 -1.05 18.77
C ASP A 275 -1.67 -0.12 18.12
N ARG A 276 -2.69 -0.71 17.49
CA ARG A 276 -3.79 0.03 16.84
C ARG A 276 -4.68 0.76 17.84
N VAL A 277 -5.08 0.13 18.94
CA VAL A 277 -5.92 0.76 19.98
C VAL A 277 -5.19 1.96 20.58
N ILE A 278 -3.91 1.84 20.89
CA ILE A 278 -3.10 2.93 21.44
C ILE A 278 -3.01 4.09 20.43
N ALA A 279 -2.78 3.77 19.16
CA ALA A 279 -2.73 4.76 18.08
C ALA A 279 -4.06 5.50 17.87
N ASP A 280 -5.18 4.79 17.97
CA ASP A 280 -6.53 5.37 17.86
C ASP A 280 -6.86 6.23 19.08
N ALA A 281 -6.48 5.79 20.29
CA ALA A 281 -6.63 6.56 21.52
C ALA A 281 -5.82 7.87 21.46
N LEU A 282 -4.55 7.80 21.05
CA LEU A 282 -3.67 8.96 20.88
C LEU A 282 -4.29 9.97 19.89
N ARG A 283 -4.65 9.52 18.69
CA ARG A 283 -5.20 10.41 17.65
C ARG A 283 -6.53 11.03 18.08
N SER A 284 -7.41 10.24 18.67
CA SER A 284 -8.72 10.71 19.10
C SER A 284 -8.60 11.74 20.22
N TRP A 285 -7.74 11.50 21.19
CA TRP A 285 -7.50 12.43 22.30
C TRP A 285 -6.91 13.76 21.80
N PHE A 286 -5.83 13.72 21.00
CA PHE A 286 -5.22 14.94 20.47
C PHE A 286 -6.13 15.69 19.49
N ALA A 287 -6.92 14.98 18.68
CA ALA A 287 -7.89 15.60 17.79
C ALA A 287 -9.00 16.34 18.55
N ARG A 288 -9.45 15.79 19.69
CA ARG A 288 -10.43 16.44 20.57
C ARG A 288 -9.86 17.70 21.20
N ILE A 289 -8.70 17.59 21.85
CA ILE A 289 -8.10 18.68 22.62
C ILE A 289 -7.63 19.83 21.73
N PHE A 290 -7.01 19.51 20.60
CA PHE A 290 -6.45 20.51 19.67
C PHE A 290 -7.29 20.65 18.40
N ALA A 291 -8.61 20.50 18.52
CA ALA A 291 -9.53 20.55 17.37
C ALA A 291 -9.37 21.83 16.54
N SER A 292 -9.24 22.98 17.23
CA SER A 292 -9.12 24.31 16.62
C SER A 292 -7.73 24.62 16.03
N GLU A 293 -6.69 23.86 16.38
CA GLU A 293 -5.33 24.16 15.94
C GLU A 293 -5.10 23.81 14.46
N GLY A 294 -4.13 24.47 13.82
CA GLY A 294 -3.68 24.08 12.48
C GLY A 294 -3.02 22.71 12.46
N TRP A 295 -3.03 22.03 11.31
CA TRP A 295 -2.37 20.71 11.18
C TRP A 295 -0.85 20.77 11.36
N SER A 296 -0.23 21.87 10.96
CA SER A 296 1.24 22.06 10.99
C SER A 296 1.68 23.03 12.09
N SER A 297 0.73 23.61 12.83
CA SER A 297 1.03 24.53 13.93
C SER A 297 1.57 23.75 15.13
N SER A 298 2.51 24.36 15.87
CA SER A 298 2.95 23.83 17.16
C SER A 298 1.77 23.79 18.13
N LEU A 299 1.66 22.69 18.88
CA LEU A 299 0.63 22.53 19.90
C LEU A 299 1.06 23.28 21.16
N ASP A 300 0.14 23.99 21.78
CA ASP A 300 0.37 24.68 23.05
C ASP A 300 -0.02 23.74 24.19
N PHE A 301 0.95 23.13 24.87
CA PHE A 301 0.71 22.22 26.00
C PHE A 301 0.47 22.95 27.32
N SER A 302 0.70 24.25 27.40
CA SER A 302 0.50 25.03 28.62
C SER A 302 -0.99 25.17 28.98
N ARG A 303 -1.89 25.05 28.00
CA ARG A 303 -3.35 25.13 28.19
C ARG A 303 -4.00 23.84 28.69
N LEU A 304 -3.26 22.74 28.77
CA LEU A 304 -3.79 21.48 29.27
C LEU A 304 -4.05 21.61 30.78
N ASP A 305 -5.23 21.22 31.22
CA ASP A 305 -5.49 21.03 32.65
C ASP A 305 -4.69 19.83 33.18
N GLU A 306 -4.73 19.61 34.49
CA GLU A 306 -3.96 18.53 35.13
C GLU A 306 -4.36 17.14 34.63
N VAL A 307 -5.65 16.91 34.36
CA VAL A 307 -6.17 15.60 33.94
C VAL A 307 -5.80 15.32 32.48
N ASP A 308 -5.97 16.30 31.60
CA ASP A 308 -5.60 16.22 30.21
C ASP A 308 -4.07 16.08 30.06
N HIS A 309 -3.29 16.83 30.84
CA HIS A 309 -1.83 16.72 30.85
C HIS A 309 -1.37 15.33 31.34
N ALA A 310 -1.95 14.81 32.43
CA ALA A 310 -1.65 13.47 32.94
C ALA A 310 -2.04 12.38 31.94
N THR A 311 -3.20 12.52 31.28
CA THR A 311 -3.67 11.58 30.24
C THR A 311 -2.72 11.55 29.04
N ALA A 312 -2.27 12.72 28.57
CA ALA A 312 -1.32 12.83 27.48
C ALA A 312 0.03 12.19 27.84
N CYS A 313 0.53 12.44 29.05
CA CYS A 313 1.76 11.83 29.55
C CYS A 313 1.63 10.31 29.60
N ALA A 314 0.54 9.78 30.16
CA ALA A 314 0.30 8.35 30.26
C ALA A 314 0.24 7.66 28.89
N LEU A 315 -0.40 8.29 27.90
CA LEU A 315 -0.41 7.78 26.52
C LEU A 315 0.99 7.77 25.91
N ALA A 316 1.77 8.85 26.10
CA ALA A 316 3.13 8.93 25.58
C ALA A 316 4.07 7.91 26.25
N ASP A 317 3.98 7.74 27.56
CA ASP A 317 4.72 6.73 28.33
C ASP A 317 4.40 5.31 27.82
N TRP A 318 3.11 4.99 27.64
CA TRP A 318 2.70 3.69 27.11
C TRP A 318 3.25 3.42 25.70
N ILE A 319 3.30 4.44 24.84
CA ILE A 319 3.88 4.29 23.50
C ILE A 319 5.41 4.08 23.59
N VAL A 320 6.10 4.78 24.48
CA VAL A 320 7.54 4.57 24.70
C VAL A 320 7.80 3.14 25.17
N ASP A 321 7.02 2.62 26.11
CA ASP A 321 7.14 1.24 26.60
C ASP A 321 6.86 0.22 25.50
N LEU A 322 5.78 0.42 24.72
CA LEU A 322 5.42 -0.44 23.60
C LEU A 322 6.53 -0.51 22.55
N THR A 323 7.14 0.63 22.23
CA THR A 323 8.18 0.73 21.21
C THR A 323 9.57 0.33 21.72
N ALA A 324 9.77 0.27 23.03
CA ALA A 324 11.01 -0.25 23.63
C ALA A 324 11.17 -1.76 23.39
N GLY A 325 10.07 -2.52 23.41
CA GLY A 325 10.01 -3.96 23.10
C GLY A 325 9.79 -4.27 21.61
N ALA A 326 10.28 -3.43 20.70
CA ALA A 326 10.07 -3.63 19.27
C ALA A 326 10.89 -4.81 18.73
N GLU A 327 10.23 -5.94 18.55
CA GLU A 327 10.81 -7.15 17.96
C GLU A 327 10.40 -7.34 16.49
N ASP A 328 11.21 -8.13 15.78
CA ASP A 328 10.83 -8.62 14.46
C ASP A 328 9.63 -9.55 14.60
N CYS A 329 8.61 -9.33 13.78
CA CYS A 329 7.36 -10.06 13.88
C CYS A 329 7.12 -10.83 12.58
N HIS A 330 7.15 -12.15 12.73
CA HIS A 330 7.03 -13.12 11.66
C HIS A 330 5.83 -14.02 11.90
N HIS A 331 5.05 -14.24 10.86
CA HIS A 331 3.91 -15.14 10.88
C HIS A 331 4.15 -16.22 9.85
N ALA A 332 4.50 -17.41 10.34
CA ALA A 332 4.69 -18.58 9.52
C ALA A 332 3.34 -19.24 9.21
N THR A 333 3.25 -19.88 8.06
CA THR A 333 2.17 -20.81 7.77
C THR A 333 2.70 -21.94 6.91
N PRO A 334 2.36 -23.21 7.19
CA PRO A 334 2.72 -24.31 6.31
C PRO A 334 2.22 -24.08 4.87
N VAL A 335 3.12 -24.34 3.92
CA VAL A 335 2.81 -24.43 2.50
C VAL A 335 2.35 -25.85 2.25
N ARG A 336 1.14 -25.97 1.71
CA ARG A 336 0.55 -27.26 1.36
C ARG A 336 1.10 -27.71 0.03
N GLU A 337 1.16 -29.03 -0.17
CA GLU A 337 1.40 -29.62 -1.48
C GLU A 337 0.07 -29.85 -2.22
N ASP A 338 0.16 -30.04 -3.53
CA ASP A 338 -1.00 -30.36 -4.35
C ASP A 338 -1.60 -31.70 -3.89
N GLY A 339 -2.91 -31.69 -3.59
CA GLY A 339 -3.63 -32.86 -3.07
C GLY A 339 -3.70 -32.99 -1.55
N ASP A 340 -3.03 -32.14 -0.77
CA ASP A 340 -3.22 -32.13 0.69
C ASP A 340 -4.69 -31.83 1.05
N PRO A 341 -5.26 -32.40 2.12
CA PRO A 341 -6.60 -32.03 2.60
C PRO A 341 -6.61 -30.61 3.19
N ILE A 342 -7.66 -29.84 2.95
CA ILE A 342 -7.82 -28.49 3.55
C ILE A 342 -8.27 -28.71 4.99
N ILE A 343 -7.37 -28.46 5.94
CA ILE A 343 -7.70 -28.49 7.37
C ILE A 343 -7.87 -27.03 7.81
N LEU A 344 -9.11 -26.65 8.09
CA LEU A 344 -9.42 -25.33 8.66
C LEU A 344 -9.19 -25.42 10.18
N GLU A 345 -8.01 -25.03 10.62
CA GLU A 345 -7.77 -24.79 12.04
C GLU A 345 -8.40 -23.46 12.44
N VAL A 346 -9.47 -23.54 13.23
CA VAL A 346 -10.10 -22.36 13.84
C VAL A 346 -9.25 -22.02 15.07
N ALA A 347 -8.44 -20.97 14.96
CA ALA A 347 -7.65 -20.41 16.05
C ALA A 347 -8.52 -19.60 17.02
#